data_AF-A0A972PHY5-F1
#
_entry.id   AF-A0A972PHY5-F1
#
_cell.length_a   1.000
_cell.length_b   1.000
_cell.length_c   1.000
_cell.angle_alpha   90.00
_cell.angle_beta   90.00
_cell.angle_gamma   90.00
#
_symmetry.space_group_name_H-M   'P 1'
#
loop_
_entity.id
_entity.type
_entity.pdbx_description
1 polymer ?
#
loop_
_entity_poly.entity_id
_entity_poly.type
_entity_poly.pdbx_seq_one_letter_code
_entity_poly.pdbx_strand_id
1 'polypeptide(L)'
;MICKTKTIGVVETVRNLEKYLNINYSPIEEVLLINGVHVDNRIELFENVYLYPYEEIKIGHDYGSLITNLETLRLPHTDLSFTPPHSAIVFKNHSLQKITKEFEVSEESEHREIVHEICLALRLICNISPLPLIYFFQFEEWCPFSLTPVGWSESYSILWEHNFQPQDIEIRAIPRIEKCHSLLKEDKAKILLALHHIRDIERTIYSLTEWAISTRIILETLFLTRNEENGLFTYKVAIRGAKFLEGDLVQKIQNMKDIKDSYGYGSKAVHNGIIEKEISDKAKRNLCHTKDLIMKSICKIIDKKGFPDWDNLILE
;
A
#
# COMPACT_ATOMS: atom_id res chain seq x y z
N MET A 1 6.85 30.34 -14.93
CA MET A 1 7.82 30.82 -15.95
C MET A 1 8.84 31.85 -15.46
N ILE A 2 8.46 32.99 -14.84
CA ILE A 2 9.42 34.04 -14.42
C ILE A 2 10.57 33.48 -13.56
N CYS A 3 10.28 32.53 -12.67
CA CYS A 3 11.31 31.86 -11.87
C CYS A 3 12.28 31.02 -12.72
N LYS A 4 11.79 30.28 -13.73
CA LYS A 4 12.65 29.49 -14.63
C LYS A 4 13.51 30.37 -15.53
N THR A 5 12.99 31.50 -16.01
CA THR A 5 13.77 32.46 -16.82
C THR A 5 15.05 32.90 -16.11
N LYS A 6 15.01 33.06 -14.78
CA LYS A 6 16.19 33.44 -13.98
C LYS A 6 17.22 32.32 -13.87
N THR A 7 16.78 31.05 -13.93
CA THR A 7 17.65 29.88 -13.74
C THR A 7 18.27 29.38 -15.04
N ILE A 8 17.48 29.28 -16.12
CA ILE A 8 17.90 28.68 -17.41
C ILE A 8 18.01 29.70 -18.54
N GLY A 9 17.65 30.97 -18.30
CA GLY A 9 17.72 32.04 -19.30
C GLY A 9 16.48 32.15 -20.19
N VAL A 10 16.34 33.30 -20.85
CA VAL A 10 15.17 33.64 -21.68
C VAL A 10 15.05 32.72 -22.90
N VAL A 11 16.14 32.49 -23.64
CA VAL A 11 16.13 31.71 -24.89
C VAL A 11 15.64 30.28 -24.62
N GLU A 12 16.20 29.62 -23.61
CA GLU A 12 15.82 28.26 -23.25
C GLU A 12 14.39 28.19 -22.70
N THR A 13 13.97 29.20 -21.93
CA THR A 13 12.59 29.29 -21.45
C THR A 13 11.58 29.40 -22.60
N VAL A 14 11.86 30.21 -23.62
CA VAL A 14 11.01 30.33 -24.82
C VAL A 14 10.97 29.00 -25.57
N ARG A 15 12.12 28.37 -25.79
CA ARG A 15 12.22 27.06 -26.46
C ARG A 15 11.39 25.99 -25.74
N ASN A 16 11.49 25.95 -24.41
CA ASN A 16 10.75 25.01 -23.57
C ASN A 16 9.23 25.28 -23.57
N LEU A 17 8.83 26.55 -23.60
CA LEU A 17 7.44 26.94 -23.77
C LEU A 17 6.92 26.51 -25.15
N GLU A 18 7.65 26.77 -26.24
CA GLU A 18 7.29 26.34 -27.59
C GLU A 18 7.18 24.81 -27.67
N LYS A 19 8.12 24.08 -27.08
CA LYS A 19 8.05 22.62 -26.95
C LYS A 19 6.75 22.20 -26.24
N TYR A 20 6.42 22.83 -25.11
CA TYR A 20 5.18 22.54 -24.38
C TYR A 20 3.95 22.87 -25.21
N LEU A 21 3.94 24.01 -25.92
CA LEU A 21 2.85 24.43 -26.79
C LEU A 21 2.62 23.48 -27.98
N ASN A 22 3.65 22.77 -28.42
CA ASN A 22 3.58 21.83 -29.54
C ASN A 22 3.20 20.39 -29.15
N ILE A 23 3.20 20.01 -27.87
CA ILE A 23 2.69 18.70 -27.43
C ILE A 23 1.21 18.77 -27.02
N ASN A 24 0.50 17.64 -27.11
CA ASN A 24 -0.93 17.51 -26.78
C ASN A 24 -1.19 16.86 -25.39
N TYR A 25 -0.13 16.61 -24.62
CA TYR A 25 -0.20 16.04 -23.28
C TYR A 25 0.61 16.88 -22.29
N SER A 26 0.50 16.57 -21.00
CA SER A 26 1.40 17.10 -19.96
C SER A 26 2.30 15.98 -19.44
N PRO A 27 3.63 16.06 -19.58
CA PRO A 27 4.52 15.04 -19.05
C PRO A 27 4.62 15.21 -17.54
N ILE A 28 3.85 14.38 -16.83
CA ILE A 28 3.71 14.41 -15.38
C ILE A 28 4.12 13.05 -14.83
N GLU A 29 4.89 13.10 -13.76
CA GLU A 29 5.21 11.98 -12.91
C GLU A 29 4.40 12.11 -11.62
N GLU A 30 3.72 11.05 -11.23
CA GLU A 30 3.07 10.97 -9.93
C GLU A 30 4.00 10.28 -8.96
N VAL A 31 4.28 10.97 -7.86
CA VAL A 31 5.27 10.53 -6.89
C VAL A 31 4.59 10.32 -5.55
N LEU A 32 4.69 9.10 -5.05
CA LEU A 32 4.33 8.75 -3.68
C LEU A 32 5.59 8.40 -2.90
N LEU A 33 6.01 9.30 -2.00
CA LEU A 33 7.10 9.03 -1.07
C LEU A 33 6.64 8.01 -0.04
N ILE A 34 7.47 7.02 0.24
CA ILE A 34 7.15 5.92 1.15
C ILE A 34 8.27 5.63 2.15
N ASN A 35 7.88 5.03 3.27
CA ASN A 35 8.79 4.45 4.27
C ASN A 35 8.63 2.93 4.39
N GLY A 36 9.66 2.28 4.93
CA GLY A 36 9.67 0.84 5.21
C GLY A 36 10.24 -0.04 4.09
N VAL A 37 10.55 0.53 2.93
CA VAL A 37 11.18 -0.17 1.81
C VAL A 37 12.45 0.54 1.43
N HIS A 38 13.53 -0.20 1.27
CA HIS A 38 14.81 0.27 0.75
C HIS A 38 15.03 -0.30 -0.65
N VAL A 39 15.55 0.52 -1.55
CA VAL A 39 16.09 0.10 -2.84
C VAL A 39 17.35 0.88 -3.13
N ASP A 40 18.38 0.22 -3.65
CA ASP A 40 19.65 0.89 -4.00
C ASP A 40 19.62 1.54 -5.39
N ASN A 41 18.71 1.07 -6.25
CA ASN A 41 18.61 1.51 -7.64
C ASN A 41 17.15 1.60 -8.03
N ARG A 42 16.86 2.37 -9.08
CA ARG A 42 15.54 2.37 -9.72
C ARG A 42 15.16 0.96 -10.17
N ILE A 43 13.96 0.52 -9.78
CA ILE A 43 13.36 -0.76 -10.16
C ILE A 43 12.05 -0.50 -10.88
N GLU A 44 11.85 -1.13 -12.04
CA GLU A 44 10.55 -1.14 -12.70
C GLU A 44 9.65 -2.19 -12.04
N LEU A 45 8.46 -1.77 -11.60
CA LEU A 45 7.48 -2.66 -11.00
C LEU A 45 6.59 -3.28 -12.09
N PHE A 46 5.98 -2.43 -12.92
CA PHE A 46 5.22 -2.77 -14.13
C PHE A 46 4.78 -1.47 -14.83
N GLU A 47 4.46 -1.52 -16.12
CA GLU A 47 3.82 -0.43 -16.92
C GLU A 47 4.04 1.02 -16.44
N ASN A 48 5.25 1.55 -16.63
CA ASN A 48 5.59 2.93 -16.24
C ASN A 48 5.55 3.26 -14.74
N VAL A 49 5.32 2.26 -13.88
CA VAL A 49 5.44 2.35 -12.43
C VAL A 49 6.83 1.87 -12.02
N TYR A 50 7.51 2.70 -11.26
CA TYR A 50 8.86 2.46 -10.79
C TYR A 50 8.96 2.67 -9.29
N LEU A 51 9.88 1.97 -8.66
CA LEU A 51 10.33 2.22 -7.31
C LEU A 51 11.73 2.84 -7.37
N TYR A 52 11.89 4.02 -6.80
CA TYR A 52 13.13 4.78 -6.81
C TYR A 52 13.73 4.86 -5.41
N PRO A 53 15.07 4.86 -5.28
CA PRO A 53 15.71 5.35 -4.06
C PRO A 53 15.31 6.81 -3.85
N TYR A 54 15.09 7.21 -2.60
CA TYR A 54 14.63 8.56 -2.29
C TYR A 54 15.59 9.64 -2.82
N GLU A 55 16.89 9.36 -2.79
CA GLU A 55 17.97 10.26 -3.24
C GLU A 55 17.93 10.56 -4.74
N GLU A 56 17.33 9.68 -5.55
CA GLU A 56 17.17 9.89 -6.99
C GLU A 56 15.93 10.73 -7.33
N ILE A 57 15.02 10.96 -6.37
CA ILE A 57 13.84 11.79 -6.60
C ILE A 57 14.25 13.25 -6.66
N LYS A 58 14.14 13.82 -7.86
CA LYS A 58 14.38 15.23 -8.12
C LYS A 58 13.25 16.08 -7.56
N ILE A 59 13.28 16.35 -6.27
CA ILE A 59 12.38 17.28 -5.63
C ILE A 59 12.66 18.68 -6.20
N GLY A 60 11.74 19.22 -7.00
CA GLY A 60 11.88 20.57 -7.55
C GLY A 60 12.10 21.62 -6.46
N HIS A 61 12.77 22.74 -6.76
CA HIS A 61 13.10 23.79 -5.78
C HIS A 61 11.90 24.22 -4.92
N ASP A 62 10.71 24.25 -5.50
CA ASP A 62 9.47 24.63 -4.81
C ASP A 62 9.07 23.59 -3.72
N TYR A 63 9.39 22.31 -3.91
CA TYR A 63 9.18 21.23 -2.93
C TYR A 63 10.30 21.08 -1.92
N GLY A 64 11.52 21.49 -2.26
CA GLY A 64 12.67 21.44 -1.34
C GLY A 64 12.32 22.17 -0.05
N SER A 65 11.69 23.34 -0.15
CA SER A 65 11.21 24.08 1.01
C SER A 65 10.14 23.34 1.82
N LEU A 66 9.21 22.62 1.18
CA LEU A 66 8.17 21.84 1.89
C LEU A 66 8.79 20.67 2.64
N ILE A 67 9.71 19.94 2.02
CA ILE A 67 10.38 18.79 2.63
C ILE A 67 11.36 19.23 3.72
N THR A 68 12.15 20.29 3.48
CA THR A 68 12.98 20.90 4.53
C THR A 68 12.12 21.47 5.66
N ASN A 69 10.93 21.99 5.36
CA ASN A 69 9.97 22.40 6.38
C ASN A 69 9.44 21.20 7.16
N LEU A 70 9.29 20.01 6.57
CA LEU A 70 8.92 18.78 7.31
C LEU A 70 10.04 18.30 8.23
N GLU A 71 11.29 18.36 7.76
CA GLU A 71 12.46 18.05 8.58
C GLU A 71 12.60 19.02 9.77
N THR A 72 12.16 20.28 9.58
CA THR A 72 12.25 21.35 10.59
C THR A 72 10.96 21.55 11.40
N LEU A 73 9.82 20.99 10.95
CA LEU A 73 8.55 20.91 11.68
C LEU A 73 8.70 19.93 12.84
N ARG A 74 9.43 20.37 13.87
CA ARG A 74 9.17 19.92 15.23
C ARG A 74 7.77 20.42 15.55
N LEU A 75 6.78 19.54 15.47
CA LEU A 75 5.46 19.87 16.00
C LEU A 75 5.67 20.33 17.45
N PRO A 76 5.20 21.54 17.81
CA PRO A 76 5.29 21.98 19.19
C PRO A 76 4.58 20.91 20.02
N HIS A 77 5.29 20.33 20.99
CA HIS A 77 4.82 19.29 21.93
C HIS A 77 5.05 17.81 21.57
N THR A 78 5.83 17.46 20.57
CA THR A 78 6.27 16.06 20.38
C THR A 78 7.79 15.94 20.24
N ASP A 79 8.42 15.09 21.05
CA ASP A 79 9.86 14.71 20.95
C ASP A 79 10.17 13.82 19.74
N LEU A 80 9.25 13.76 18.78
CA LEU A 80 9.28 12.80 17.70
C LEU A 80 10.12 13.38 16.56
N SER A 81 11.03 12.58 16.02
CA SER A 81 11.92 12.97 14.92
C SER A 81 11.34 12.55 13.58
N PHE A 82 11.37 13.45 12.60
CA PHE A 82 10.94 13.14 11.24
C PHE A 82 11.90 12.10 10.67
N THR A 83 11.38 10.97 10.23
CA THR A 83 12.17 9.97 9.51
C THR A 83 12.04 10.26 8.01
N PRO A 84 13.13 10.59 7.31
CA PRO A 84 13.08 10.86 5.88
C PRO A 84 12.52 9.65 5.12
N PRO A 85 11.86 9.87 3.97
CA PRO A 85 11.44 8.78 3.09
C PRO A 85 12.62 7.88 2.71
N HIS A 86 12.38 6.58 2.63
CA HIS A 86 13.40 5.62 2.16
C HIS A 86 13.34 5.40 0.64
N SER A 87 12.16 5.53 0.06
CA SER A 87 11.93 5.27 -1.36
C SER A 87 10.72 6.05 -1.88
N ALA A 88 10.50 6.01 -3.18
CA ALA A 88 9.33 6.60 -3.80
C ALA A 88 8.77 5.71 -4.92
N ILE A 89 7.45 5.60 -4.97
CA ILE A 89 6.73 5.03 -6.11
C ILE A 89 6.51 6.16 -7.11
N VAL A 90 7.00 5.98 -8.33
CA VAL A 90 6.89 6.95 -9.42
C VAL A 90 6.09 6.32 -10.54
N PHE A 91 4.92 6.88 -10.83
CA PHE A 91 4.14 6.54 -12.01
C PHE A 91 4.36 7.59 -13.09
N LYS A 92 5.03 7.20 -14.19
CA LYS A 92 5.30 8.11 -15.31
C LYS A 92 4.11 8.11 -16.25
N ASN A 93 3.32 9.18 -16.21
CA ASN A 93 2.13 9.28 -17.03
C ASN A 93 2.32 10.28 -18.17
N HIS A 94 2.25 9.78 -19.40
CA HIS A 94 2.31 10.60 -20.60
C HIS A 94 0.94 10.88 -21.22
N SER A 95 -0.15 10.42 -20.60
CA SER A 95 -1.50 10.42 -21.17
C SER A 95 -2.41 11.52 -20.64
N LEU A 96 -1.98 12.31 -19.65
CA LEU A 96 -2.78 13.41 -19.13
C LEU A 96 -2.97 14.49 -20.20
N GLN A 97 -4.23 14.88 -20.42
CA GLN A 97 -4.57 15.97 -21.32
C GLN A 97 -3.73 17.21 -21.00
N LYS A 98 -3.28 17.91 -22.05
CA LYS A 98 -2.51 19.14 -21.90
C LYS A 98 -3.21 20.10 -20.93
N ILE A 99 -2.48 20.53 -19.90
CA ILE A 99 -2.98 21.47 -18.90
C ILE A 99 -2.92 22.87 -19.51
N THR A 100 -4.08 23.42 -19.85
CA THR A 100 -4.21 24.75 -20.47
C THR A 100 -4.85 25.80 -19.55
N LYS A 101 -5.33 25.41 -18.38
CA LYS A 101 -5.98 26.27 -17.37
C LYS A 101 -5.45 25.91 -15.98
N GLU A 102 -5.83 26.68 -14.97
CA GLU A 102 -5.61 26.31 -13.57
C GLU A 102 -6.05 24.87 -13.38
N PHE A 103 -5.10 24.02 -13.02
CA PHE A 103 -5.33 22.61 -12.78
C PHE A 103 -6.05 22.51 -11.45
N GLU A 104 -7.37 22.59 -11.50
CA GLU A 104 -8.19 22.13 -10.39
C GLU A 104 -7.92 20.64 -10.28
N VAL A 105 -7.25 20.25 -9.20
CA VAL A 105 -7.24 18.84 -8.78
C VAL A 105 -8.65 18.54 -8.32
N SER A 106 -9.56 18.33 -9.28
CA SER A 106 -10.83 17.72 -8.95
C SER A 106 -10.51 16.35 -8.34
N GLU A 107 -11.16 16.10 -7.22
CA GLU A 107 -11.00 14.94 -6.34
C GLU A 107 -10.75 13.63 -7.12
N GLU A 108 -9.74 12.88 -6.65
CA GLU A 108 -9.46 11.49 -7.03
C GLU A 108 -9.12 11.27 -8.51
N SER A 109 -7.93 11.71 -8.92
CA SER A 109 -7.32 11.15 -10.13
C SER A 109 -7.17 9.63 -9.94
N GLU A 110 -7.71 8.81 -10.86
CA GLU A 110 -7.58 7.34 -10.85
C GLU A 110 -6.14 6.86 -10.57
N HIS A 111 -5.15 7.65 -10.99
CA HIS A 111 -3.75 7.35 -10.79
C HIS A 111 -3.24 7.49 -9.34
N ARG A 112 -3.86 8.36 -8.53
CA ARG A 112 -3.60 8.43 -7.08
C ARG A 112 -3.96 7.08 -6.45
N GLU A 113 -5.08 6.50 -6.86
CA GLU A 113 -5.47 5.17 -6.41
C GLU A 113 -4.43 4.11 -6.82
N ILE A 114 -3.88 4.20 -8.04
CA ILE A 114 -2.83 3.29 -8.52
C ILE A 114 -1.59 3.35 -7.62
N VAL A 115 -1.00 4.53 -7.36
CA VAL A 115 0.24 4.57 -6.55
C VAL A 115 0.01 4.10 -5.11
N HIS A 116 -1.17 4.36 -4.53
CA HIS A 116 -1.54 3.86 -3.21
C HIS A 116 -1.82 2.35 -3.20
N GLU A 117 -2.45 1.83 -4.26
CA GLU A 117 -2.64 0.40 -4.51
C GLU A 117 -1.28 -0.30 -4.56
N ILE A 118 -0.32 0.26 -5.30
CA ILE A 118 1.02 -0.29 -5.42
C ILE A 118 1.77 -0.22 -4.10
N CYS A 119 1.62 0.86 -3.34
CA CYS A 119 2.16 0.95 -1.99
C CYS A 119 1.67 -0.18 -1.09
N LEU A 120 0.38 -0.57 -1.18
CA LEU A 120 -0.15 -1.73 -0.46
C LEU A 120 0.41 -3.05 -1.02
N ALA A 121 0.44 -3.20 -2.35
CA ALA A 121 0.90 -4.40 -3.03
C ALA A 121 2.40 -4.67 -2.84
N LEU A 122 3.21 -3.66 -2.53
CA LEU A 122 4.62 -3.86 -2.16
C LEU A 122 4.78 -4.83 -0.99
N ARG A 123 3.79 -4.94 -0.07
CA ARG A 123 3.81 -5.95 1.01
C ARG A 123 3.90 -7.39 0.51
N LEU A 124 3.54 -7.66 -0.74
CA LEU A 124 3.66 -8.97 -1.39
C LEU A 124 5.12 -9.35 -1.69
N ILE A 125 6.02 -8.36 -1.71
CA ILE A 125 7.43 -8.52 -2.08
C ILE A 125 8.39 -8.03 -0.98
N CYS A 126 7.87 -7.54 0.14
CA CYS A 126 8.66 -7.17 1.32
C CYS A 126 7.98 -7.67 2.60
N ASN A 127 8.76 -7.82 3.68
CA ASN A 127 8.26 -8.36 4.95
C ASN A 127 7.48 -7.36 5.81
N ILE A 128 7.33 -6.11 5.34
CA ILE A 128 6.73 -5.02 6.09
C ILE A 128 5.81 -4.21 5.21
N SER A 129 4.68 -3.73 5.73
CA SER A 129 3.78 -2.91 4.93
C SER A 129 4.33 -1.49 4.78
N PRO A 130 4.59 -1.02 3.54
CA PRO A 130 5.16 0.31 3.35
C PRO A 130 4.16 1.40 3.74
N LEU A 131 4.69 2.53 4.19
CA LEU A 131 3.91 3.65 4.70
C LEU A 131 3.90 4.79 3.69
N PRO A 132 2.74 5.18 3.13
CA PRO A 132 2.64 6.35 2.26
C PRO A 132 2.80 7.64 3.06
N LEU A 133 3.68 8.54 2.61
CA LEU A 133 4.00 9.80 3.28
C LEU A 133 3.35 10.99 2.56
N ILE A 134 3.89 11.31 1.39
CA ILE A 134 3.55 12.49 0.60
C ILE A 134 3.25 12.02 -0.81
N TYR A 135 2.12 12.45 -1.32
CA TYR A 135 1.76 12.30 -2.72
C TYR A 135 1.85 13.66 -3.41
N PHE A 136 2.54 13.73 -4.53
CA PHE A 136 2.60 14.94 -5.34
C PHE A 136 2.78 14.62 -6.82
N PHE A 137 2.46 15.59 -7.65
CA PHE A 137 2.74 15.53 -9.08
C PHE A 137 4.04 16.27 -9.36
N GLN A 138 4.87 15.76 -10.26
CA GLN A 138 6.09 16.38 -10.72
C GLN A 138 6.04 16.54 -12.24
N PHE A 139 6.33 17.72 -12.75
CA PHE A 139 6.50 17.93 -14.19
C PHE A 139 7.94 17.70 -14.60
N GLU A 140 8.15 17.30 -15.86
CA GLU A 140 9.49 17.33 -16.45
C GLU A 140 10.13 18.73 -16.32
N GLU A 141 11.45 18.77 -16.13
CA GLU A 141 12.19 20.00 -15.82
C GLU A 141 12.00 21.13 -16.85
N TRP A 142 11.69 20.80 -18.10
CA TRP A 142 11.46 21.79 -19.16
C TRP A 142 10.03 22.35 -19.16
N CYS A 143 9.06 21.75 -18.48
CA CYS A 143 7.68 22.24 -18.49
C CYS A 143 7.53 23.64 -17.87
N PRO A 144 6.59 24.50 -18.33
CA PRO A 144 6.51 25.90 -17.89
C PRO A 144 5.91 26.11 -16.48
N PHE A 145 5.57 25.04 -15.76
CA PHE A 145 4.95 25.05 -14.44
C PHE A 145 5.98 25.11 -13.30
N SER A 146 5.57 25.65 -12.15
CA SER A 146 6.37 25.73 -10.92
C SER A 146 5.63 25.17 -9.70
N LEU A 147 4.31 25.25 -9.66
CA LEU A 147 3.51 24.76 -8.55
C LEU A 147 2.73 23.53 -8.98
N THR A 148 2.83 22.48 -8.17
CA THR A 148 2.12 21.23 -8.37
C THR A 148 1.34 20.90 -7.10
N PRO A 149 0.15 20.32 -7.22
CA PRO A 149 -0.66 19.98 -6.05
C PRO A 149 0.05 18.96 -5.16
N VAL A 150 -0.12 19.12 -3.84
CA VAL A 150 0.40 18.20 -2.83
C VAL A 150 -0.76 17.61 -2.05
N GLY A 151 -0.85 16.29 -2.04
CA GLY A 151 -1.72 15.53 -1.16
C GLY A 151 -0.92 14.97 0.00
N TRP A 152 -1.41 15.20 1.22
CA TRP A 152 -0.84 14.61 2.42
C TRP A 152 -1.57 13.30 2.72
N SER A 153 -0.85 12.26 3.15
CA SER A 153 -1.49 11.06 3.68
C SER A 153 -1.80 11.26 5.17
N GLU A 154 -2.92 10.74 5.67
CA GLU A 154 -3.28 10.80 7.10
C GLU A 154 -2.31 10.03 8.02
N SER A 155 -1.31 9.35 7.44
CA SER A 155 -0.39 8.46 8.15
C SER A 155 0.66 9.17 9.01
N TYR A 156 0.67 10.51 9.05
CA TYR A 156 1.69 11.26 9.77
C TYR A 156 1.82 10.87 11.23
N SER A 157 0.71 10.67 11.95
CA SER A 157 0.74 10.32 13.38
C SER A 157 1.57 9.08 13.71
N ILE A 158 1.75 8.17 12.74
CA ILE A 158 2.34 6.83 12.95
C ILE A 158 3.84 6.80 12.73
N LEU A 159 4.37 7.71 11.90
CA LEU A 159 5.81 7.76 11.56
C LEU A 159 6.69 8.13 12.75
N TRP A 160 6.07 8.72 13.75
CA TRP A 160 6.74 9.36 14.85
C TRP A 160 7.09 8.38 15.98
N GLU A 161 6.33 7.28 16.13
CA GLU A 161 6.48 6.37 17.28
C GLU A 161 7.45 5.20 17.04
N HIS A 162 7.86 4.95 15.79
CA HIS A 162 8.60 3.72 15.45
C HIS A 162 9.84 3.95 14.59
N ASN A 163 10.98 3.44 15.09
CA ASN A 163 12.19 3.21 14.32
C ASN A 163 11.93 2.10 13.28
N PHE A 164 11.27 2.45 12.18
CA PHE A 164 11.10 1.56 11.03
C PHE A 164 12.47 1.29 10.39
N GLN A 165 12.97 0.06 10.53
CA GLN A 165 14.10 -0.40 9.74
C GLN A 165 13.57 -0.77 8.34
N PRO A 166 13.99 -0.06 7.28
CA PRO A 166 13.52 -0.37 5.95
C PRO A 166 13.95 -1.78 5.56
N GLN A 167 13.14 -2.43 4.73
CA GLN A 167 13.40 -3.79 4.24
C GLN A 167 13.70 -3.75 2.75
N ASP A 168 14.67 -4.58 2.33
CA ASP A 168 14.90 -4.84 0.92
C ASP A 168 13.71 -5.58 0.30
N ILE A 169 13.53 -5.40 -1.00
CA ILE A 169 12.48 -6.09 -1.75
C ILE A 169 12.97 -7.41 -2.35
N GLU A 170 12.09 -8.41 -2.41
CA GLU A 170 12.33 -9.64 -3.16
C GLU A 170 12.06 -9.41 -4.66
N ILE A 171 13.10 -9.05 -5.41
CA ILE A 171 13.02 -8.75 -6.85
C ILE A 171 12.30 -9.85 -7.65
N ARG A 172 12.51 -11.12 -7.28
CA ARG A 172 11.87 -12.28 -7.96
C ARG A 172 10.34 -12.31 -7.79
N ALA A 173 9.82 -11.62 -6.78
CA ALA A 173 8.39 -11.56 -6.49
C ALA A 173 7.69 -10.36 -7.14
N ILE A 174 8.42 -9.43 -7.79
CA ILE A 174 7.85 -8.26 -8.49
C ILE A 174 6.67 -8.61 -9.41
N PRO A 175 6.68 -9.70 -10.20
CA PRO A 175 5.55 -10.06 -11.05
C PRO A 175 4.22 -10.24 -10.29
N ARG A 176 4.24 -10.45 -8.96
CA ARG A 176 3.00 -10.51 -8.17
C ARG A 176 2.29 -9.17 -8.06
N ILE A 177 3.02 -8.05 -8.12
CA ILE A 177 2.41 -6.72 -8.10
C ILE A 177 1.59 -6.51 -9.37
N GLU A 178 2.18 -6.78 -10.53
CA GLU A 178 1.49 -6.73 -11.82
C GLU A 178 0.28 -7.67 -11.84
N LYS A 179 0.45 -8.93 -11.40
CA LYS A 179 -0.66 -9.88 -11.30
C LYS A 179 -1.78 -9.35 -10.41
N CYS A 180 -1.46 -8.76 -9.26
CA CYS A 180 -2.43 -8.16 -8.34
C CYS A 180 -3.20 -7.02 -9.02
N HIS A 181 -2.48 -6.14 -9.73
CA HIS A 181 -3.06 -5.03 -10.48
C HIS A 181 -4.00 -5.51 -11.60
N SER A 182 -3.66 -6.62 -12.25
CA SER A 182 -4.41 -7.24 -13.35
C SER A 182 -5.64 -8.06 -12.91
N LEU A 183 -5.87 -8.23 -11.61
CA LEU A 183 -7.05 -8.96 -11.11
C LEU A 183 -8.35 -8.27 -11.53
N LEU A 184 -9.43 -9.04 -11.61
CA LEU A 184 -10.77 -8.50 -11.78
C LEU A 184 -11.08 -7.48 -10.67
N LYS A 185 -11.82 -6.41 -11.00
CA LYS A 185 -12.08 -5.29 -10.07
C LYS A 185 -12.56 -5.75 -8.69
N GLU A 186 -13.46 -6.74 -8.63
CA GLU A 186 -13.96 -7.28 -7.36
C GLU A 186 -12.89 -8.03 -6.57
N ASP A 187 -12.14 -8.90 -7.23
CA ASP A 187 -11.07 -9.69 -6.61
C ASP A 187 -9.94 -8.78 -6.11
N LYS A 188 -9.56 -7.81 -6.93
CA LYS A 188 -8.58 -6.79 -6.58
C LYS A 188 -9.01 -6.02 -5.34
N ALA A 189 -10.27 -5.54 -5.29
CA ALA A 189 -10.79 -4.82 -4.13
C ALA A 189 -10.71 -5.65 -2.83
N LYS A 190 -11.03 -6.95 -2.89
CA LYS A 190 -10.92 -7.86 -1.72
C LYS A 190 -9.47 -8.02 -1.26
N ILE A 191 -8.54 -8.19 -2.19
CA ILE A 191 -7.11 -8.31 -1.89
C ILE A 191 -6.56 -7.02 -1.29
N LEU A 192 -6.89 -5.86 -1.86
CA LEU A 192 -6.44 -4.58 -1.33
C LEU A 192 -7.04 -4.27 0.04
N LEU A 193 -8.30 -4.62 0.29
CA LEU A 193 -8.90 -4.54 1.62
C LEU A 193 -8.14 -5.41 2.63
N ALA A 194 -7.79 -6.64 2.25
CA ALA A 194 -7.01 -7.52 3.13
C ALA A 194 -5.61 -6.95 3.43
N LEU A 195 -4.90 -6.46 2.40
CA LEU A 195 -3.58 -5.82 2.56
C LEU A 195 -3.65 -4.54 3.39
N HIS A 196 -4.73 -3.76 3.26
CA HIS A 196 -4.97 -2.58 4.08
C HIS A 196 -5.03 -2.95 5.56
N HIS A 197 -5.85 -3.94 5.92
CA HIS A 197 -5.94 -4.40 7.31
C HIS A 197 -4.63 -5.01 7.83
N ILE A 198 -3.84 -5.68 6.98
CA ILE A 198 -2.51 -6.18 7.35
C ILE A 198 -1.57 -5.01 7.66
N ARG A 199 -1.54 -3.99 6.80
CA ARG A 199 -0.77 -2.77 7.05
C ARG A 199 -1.17 -2.14 8.37
N ASP A 200 -2.47 -2.03 8.62
CA ASP A 200 -2.99 -1.47 9.87
C ASP A 200 -2.47 -2.28 11.06
N ILE A 201 -2.64 -3.61 11.06
CA ILE A 201 -2.11 -4.50 12.11
C ILE A 201 -0.60 -4.30 12.34
N GLU A 202 0.20 -4.22 11.28
CA GLU A 202 1.66 -4.11 11.35
C GLU A 202 2.14 -2.76 11.90
N ARG A 203 1.29 -1.72 11.83
CA ARG A 203 1.60 -0.39 12.35
C ARG A 203 1.63 -0.29 13.88
N THR A 204 1.41 -1.39 14.61
CA THR A 204 1.70 -1.56 16.05
C THR A 204 0.93 -0.62 17.01
N ILE A 205 0.15 0.33 16.50
CA ILE A 205 -0.75 1.21 17.28
C ILE A 205 -2.02 0.47 17.72
N TYR A 206 -2.33 -0.66 17.09
CA TYR A 206 -3.55 -1.40 17.40
C TYR A 206 -3.43 -2.19 18.69
N SER A 207 -4.49 -2.09 19.49
CA SER A 207 -4.74 -3.04 20.57
C SER A 207 -4.86 -4.46 20.02
N LEU A 208 -4.58 -5.45 20.86
CA LEU A 208 -4.79 -6.86 20.51
C LEU A 208 -6.22 -7.13 20.03
N THR A 209 -7.20 -6.40 20.59
CA THR A 209 -8.62 -6.42 20.18
C THR A 209 -8.78 -6.05 18.71
N GLU A 210 -8.24 -4.90 18.30
CA GLU A 210 -8.38 -4.43 16.91
C GLU A 210 -7.60 -5.33 15.94
N TRP A 211 -6.45 -5.87 16.34
CA TRP A 211 -5.77 -6.89 15.54
C TRP A 211 -6.68 -8.10 15.31
N ALA A 212 -7.33 -8.62 16.33
CA ALA A 212 -8.25 -9.74 16.19
C ALA A 212 -9.46 -9.42 15.29
N ILE A 213 -10.02 -8.21 15.41
CA ILE A 213 -11.12 -7.72 14.55
C ILE A 213 -10.66 -7.65 13.10
N SER A 214 -9.55 -6.98 12.81
CA SER A 214 -8.98 -6.87 11.47
C SER A 214 -8.65 -8.25 10.88
N THR A 215 -8.10 -9.15 11.69
CA THR A 215 -7.83 -10.54 11.26
C THR A 215 -9.11 -11.26 10.86
N ARG A 216 -10.19 -11.11 11.63
CA ARG A 216 -11.50 -11.67 11.28
C ARG A 216 -12.02 -11.09 9.97
N ILE A 217 -11.96 -9.77 9.77
CA ILE A 217 -12.41 -9.12 8.53
C ILE A 217 -11.63 -9.66 7.32
N ILE A 218 -10.30 -9.81 7.45
CA ILE A 218 -9.47 -10.39 6.39
C ILE A 218 -9.90 -11.83 6.10
N LEU A 219 -10.07 -12.66 7.13
CA LEU A 219 -10.49 -14.05 6.95
C LEU A 219 -11.86 -14.17 6.28
N GLU A 220 -12.84 -13.35 6.66
CA GLU A 220 -14.15 -13.30 6.02
C GLU A 220 -14.05 -12.85 4.56
N THR A 221 -13.28 -11.79 4.30
CA THR A 221 -13.02 -11.25 2.96
C THR A 221 -12.38 -12.31 2.04
N LEU A 222 -11.47 -13.11 2.60
CA LEU A 222 -10.73 -14.10 1.83
C LEU A 222 -11.53 -15.39 1.60
N PHE A 223 -12.32 -15.85 2.59
CA PHE A 223 -12.84 -17.23 2.58
C PHE A 223 -14.37 -17.34 2.58
N LEU A 224 -15.12 -16.24 2.65
CA LEU A 224 -16.59 -16.24 2.55
C LEU A 224 -17.08 -15.63 1.24
N THR A 225 -18.26 -16.06 0.79
CA THR A 225 -18.97 -15.47 -0.35
C THR A 225 -20.09 -14.56 0.13
N ARG A 226 -20.46 -13.54 -0.67
CA ARG A 226 -21.39 -12.46 -0.29
C ARG A 226 -22.81 -12.94 0.09
N ASN A 227 -23.23 -14.11 -0.38
CA ASN A 227 -24.62 -14.57 -0.25
C ASN A 227 -24.79 -15.71 0.76
N GLU A 228 -23.88 -15.83 1.74
CA GLU A 228 -23.96 -16.90 2.74
C GLU A 228 -24.85 -16.51 3.92
N GLU A 229 -26.11 -16.95 3.90
CA GLU A 229 -27.06 -16.68 4.98
C GLU A 229 -26.98 -17.68 6.16
N ASN A 230 -26.20 -18.76 6.04
CA ASN A 230 -26.22 -19.88 7.00
C ASN A 230 -25.03 -19.86 7.98
N GLY A 231 -25.37 -19.73 9.28
CA GLY A 231 -24.53 -19.37 10.43
C GLY A 231 -23.46 -20.35 10.93
N LEU A 232 -22.56 -20.81 10.06
CA LEU A 232 -21.35 -21.55 10.46
C LEU A 232 -20.07 -20.92 9.90
N PHE A 233 -19.99 -19.59 9.87
CA PHE A 233 -18.87 -18.84 9.29
C PHE A 233 -17.51 -19.28 9.82
N THR A 234 -17.37 -19.42 11.15
CA THR A 234 -16.11 -19.85 11.78
C THR A 234 -15.59 -21.18 11.19
N TYR A 235 -16.47 -22.17 11.02
CA TYR A 235 -16.08 -23.49 10.53
C TYR A 235 -15.76 -23.45 9.03
N LYS A 236 -16.57 -22.74 8.25
CA LYS A 236 -16.35 -22.58 6.80
C LYS A 236 -15.02 -21.88 6.50
N VAL A 237 -14.76 -20.75 7.16
CA VAL A 237 -13.50 -20.00 7.04
C VAL A 237 -12.31 -20.90 7.37
N ALA A 238 -12.37 -21.63 8.50
CA ALA A 238 -11.29 -22.51 8.93
C ALA A 238 -11.03 -23.65 7.94
N ILE A 239 -12.08 -24.32 7.44
CA ILE A 239 -11.93 -25.40 6.46
C ILE A 239 -11.41 -24.89 5.12
N ARG A 240 -12.01 -23.83 4.58
CA ARG A 240 -11.62 -23.29 3.27
C ARG A 240 -10.17 -22.80 3.31
N GLY A 241 -9.79 -22.07 4.35
CA GLY A 241 -8.40 -21.64 4.53
C GLY A 241 -7.42 -22.81 4.66
N ALA A 242 -7.75 -23.83 5.46
CA ALA A 242 -6.89 -25.00 5.64
C ALA A 242 -6.73 -25.83 4.35
N LYS A 243 -7.82 -26.08 3.62
CA LYS A 243 -7.77 -26.81 2.34
C LYS A 243 -7.01 -26.01 1.28
N PHE A 244 -7.24 -24.70 1.23
CA PHE A 244 -6.63 -23.82 0.24
C PHE A 244 -5.12 -23.70 0.40
N LEU A 245 -4.60 -23.70 1.62
CA LEU A 245 -3.18 -23.54 1.91
C LEU A 245 -2.30 -24.77 1.59
N GLU A 246 -2.88 -25.86 1.06
CA GLU A 246 -2.18 -27.12 0.77
C GLU A 246 -1.42 -27.66 2.00
N GLY A 247 -0.59 -28.70 1.80
CA GLY A 247 0.13 -29.39 2.86
C GLY A 247 -0.44 -30.77 3.21
N ASP A 248 0.30 -31.50 4.04
CA ASP A 248 -0.13 -32.79 4.53
C ASP A 248 -1.32 -32.66 5.51
N LEU A 249 -1.91 -33.79 5.91
CA LEU A 249 -3.06 -33.81 6.81
C LEU A 249 -2.76 -33.11 8.15
N VAL A 250 -1.55 -33.25 8.67
CA VAL A 250 -1.15 -32.67 9.95
C VAL A 250 -1.12 -31.14 9.84
N GLN A 251 -0.50 -30.62 8.78
CA GLN A 251 -0.44 -29.19 8.49
C GLN A 251 -1.83 -28.61 8.24
N LYS A 252 -2.70 -29.31 7.51
CA LYS A 252 -4.08 -28.88 7.29
C LYS A 252 -4.87 -28.78 8.60
N ILE A 253 -4.75 -29.76 9.48
CA ILE A 253 -5.39 -29.74 10.81
C ILE A 253 -4.87 -28.56 11.64
N GLN A 254 -3.56 -28.31 11.60
CA GLN A 254 -2.95 -27.19 12.32
C GLN A 254 -3.41 -25.84 11.77
N ASN A 255 -3.37 -25.65 10.45
CA ASN A 255 -3.87 -24.43 9.79
C ASN A 255 -5.35 -24.17 10.13
N MET A 256 -6.18 -25.21 10.10
CA MET A 256 -7.60 -25.11 10.45
C MET A 256 -7.77 -24.63 11.89
N LYS A 257 -7.00 -25.19 12.83
CA LYS A 257 -7.04 -24.80 14.24
C LYS A 257 -6.64 -23.34 14.43
N ASP A 258 -5.53 -22.92 13.82
CA ASP A 258 -5.01 -21.57 14.00
C ASP A 258 -5.97 -20.51 13.43
N ILE A 259 -6.51 -20.76 12.23
CA ILE A 259 -7.52 -19.91 11.61
C ILE A 259 -8.80 -19.86 12.46
N LYS A 260 -9.28 -21.01 12.95
CA LYS A 260 -10.47 -21.10 13.80
C LYS A 260 -10.30 -20.31 15.11
N ASP A 261 -9.17 -20.49 15.78
CA ASP A 261 -8.86 -19.80 17.03
C ASP A 261 -8.76 -18.27 16.80
N SER A 262 -8.09 -17.83 15.73
CA SER A 262 -7.96 -16.41 15.36
C SER A 262 -9.30 -15.76 15.02
N TYR A 263 -10.13 -16.45 14.25
CA TYR A 263 -11.50 -16.00 13.97
C TYR A 263 -12.31 -15.88 15.27
N GLY A 264 -12.16 -16.85 16.18
CA GLY A 264 -12.79 -16.83 17.50
C GLY A 264 -12.38 -15.62 18.34
N TYR A 265 -11.12 -15.22 18.32
CA TYR A 265 -10.66 -14.00 19.00
C TYR A 265 -11.34 -12.75 18.43
N GLY A 266 -11.43 -12.62 17.10
CA GLY A 266 -12.12 -11.48 16.47
C GLY A 266 -13.61 -11.46 16.78
N SER A 267 -14.28 -12.62 16.80
CA SER A 267 -15.69 -12.73 17.20
C SER A 267 -15.91 -12.27 18.64
N LYS A 268 -15.09 -12.75 19.59
CA LYS A 268 -15.14 -12.30 20.99
C LYS A 268 -14.85 -10.81 21.13
N ALA A 269 -13.84 -10.30 20.43
CA ALA A 269 -13.48 -8.89 20.45
C ALA A 269 -14.63 -7.98 19.97
N VAL A 270 -15.33 -8.35 18.90
CA VAL A 270 -16.51 -7.60 18.42
C VAL A 270 -17.64 -7.59 19.46
N HIS A 271 -17.89 -8.71 20.14
CA HIS A 271 -19.00 -8.80 21.10
C HIS A 271 -18.70 -8.20 22.46
N ASN A 272 -17.46 -8.35 22.93
CA ASN A 272 -17.07 -7.97 24.29
C ASN A 272 -16.30 -6.64 24.33
N GLY A 273 -15.86 -6.12 23.18
CA GLY A 273 -15.03 -4.92 23.06
C GLY A 273 -13.57 -5.10 23.50
N ILE A 274 -13.21 -6.25 24.09
CA ILE A 274 -11.85 -6.53 24.60
C ILE A 274 -11.46 -8.00 24.45
N ILE A 275 -10.15 -8.27 24.40
CA ILE A 275 -9.58 -9.61 24.61
C ILE A 275 -9.09 -9.71 26.06
N GLU A 276 -9.57 -10.72 26.76
CA GLU A 276 -9.19 -11.03 28.14
C GLU A 276 -7.67 -11.18 28.31
N LYS A 277 -7.14 -10.64 29.41
CA LYS A 277 -5.69 -10.58 29.65
C LYS A 277 -5.08 -11.98 29.75
N GLU A 278 -5.82 -12.93 30.30
CA GLU A 278 -5.43 -14.33 30.53
C GLU A 278 -5.11 -15.08 29.22
N ILE A 279 -5.76 -14.71 28.12
CA ILE A 279 -5.56 -15.33 26.81
C ILE A 279 -4.73 -14.47 25.86
N SER A 280 -4.31 -13.28 26.28
CA SER A 280 -3.68 -12.27 25.42
C SER A 280 -2.40 -12.78 24.72
N ASP A 281 -1.49 -13.42 25.45
CA ASP A 281 -0.25 -13.96 24.88
C ASP A 281 -0.49 -15.08 23.87
N LYS A 282 -1.45 -15.98 24.17
CA LYS A 282 -1.85 -17.05 23.26
C LYS A 282 -2.47 -16.46 21.99
N ALA A 283 -3.37 -15.49 22.16
CA ALA A 283 -4.02 -14.80 21.06
C ALA A 283 -3.00 -14.08 20.18
N LYS A 284 -2.07 -13.33 20.77
CA LYS A 284 -1.01 -12.63 20.03
C LYS A 284 -0.16 -13.58 19.19
N ARG A 285 0.29 -14.71 19.77
CA ARG A 285 1.05 -15.73 19.01
C ARG A 285 0.23 -16.32 17.86
N ASN A 286 -1.03 -16.67 18.13
CA ASN A 286 -1.89 -17.27 17.11
C ASN A 286 -2.24 -16.30 15.97
N LEU A 287 -2.52 -15.04 16.30
CA LEU A 287 -2.77 -13.98 15.32
C LEU A 287 -1.53 -13.70 14.47
N CYS A 288 -0.33 -13.71 15.08
CA CYS A 288 0.93 -13.61 14.35
C CYS A 288 1.08 -14.74 13.32
N HIS A 289 0.91 -16.00 13.75
CA HIS A 289 0.97 -17.14 12.83
C HIS A 289 -0.12 -17.09 11.75
N THR A 290 -1.33 -16.68 12.11
CA THR A 290 -2.45 -16.56 11.17
C THR A 290 -2.20 -15.46 10.13
N LYS A 291 -1.50 -14.38 10.49
CA LYS A 291 -1.07 -13.35 9.52
C LYS A 291 -0.23 -13.96 8.40
N ASP A 292 0.69 -14.87 8.73
CA ASP A 292 1.52 -15.55 7.74
C ASP A 292 0.68 -16.47 6.84
N LEU A 293 -0.31 -17.16 7.40
CA LEU A 293 -1.28 -17.97 6.63
C LEU A 293 -2.14 -17.10 5.69
N ILE A 294 -2.56 -15.93 6.15
CA ILE A 294 -3.28 -14.93 5.36
C ILE A 294 -2.42 -14.45 4.19
N MET A 295 -1.16 -14.05 4.44
CA MET A 295 -0.25 -13.61 3.38
C MET A 295 0.00 -14.70 2.35
N LYS A 296 0.20 -15.96 2.78
CA LYS A 296 0.29 -17.11 1.86
C LYS A 296 -0.96 -17.27 1.02
N SER A 297 -2.14 -17.08 1.61
CA SER A 297 -3.42 -17.19 0.91
C SER A 297 -3.58 -16.07 -0.13
N ILE A 298 -3.25 -14.83 0.21
CA ILE A 298 -3.27 -13.68 -0.70
C ILE A 298 -2.34 -13.94 -1.90
N CYS A 299 -1.10 -14.33 -1.66
CA CYS A 299 -0.15 -14.64 -2.73
C CYS A 299 -0.67 -15.75 -3.64
N LYS A 300 -1.28 -16.80 -3.07
CA LYS A 300 -1.84 -17.92 -3.85
C LYS A 300 -3.06 -17.51 -4.69
N ILE A 301 -3.93 -16.64 -4.18
CA ILE A 301 -5.07 -16.08 -4.95
C ILE A 301 -4.55 -15.28 -6.14
N ILE A 302 -3.56 -14.41 -5.92
CA ILE A 302 -2.92 -13.61 -6.97
C ILE A 302 -2.24 -14.52 -8.01
N ASP A 303 -1.49 -15.53 -7.56
CA ASP A 303 -0.80 -16.46 -8.45
C ASP A 303 -1.77 -17.33 -9.28
N LYS A 304 -2.97 -17.62 -8.75
CA LYS A 304 -4.07 -18.27 -9.48
C LYS A 304 -4.94 -17.31 -10.31
N LYS A 305 -4.61 -16.00 -10.33
CA LYS A 305 -5.34 -14.94 -11.04
C LYS A 305 -6.80 -14.77 -10.60
N GLY A 306 -7.11 -15.04 -9.33
CA GLY A 306 -8.46 -14.83 -8.79
C GLY A 306 -8.82 -15.77 -7.66
N PHE A 307 -10.00 -15.54 -7.09
CA PHE A 307 -10.54 -16.38 -6.01
C PHE A 307 -10.97 -17.76 -6.55
N PRO A 308 -10.70 -18.86 -5.83
CA PRO A 308 -11.22 -20.16 -6.23
C PRO A 308 -12.74 -20.24 -6.03
N ASP A 309 -13.36 -21.19 -6.70
CA ASP A 309 -14.71 -21.62 -6.33
C ASP A 309 -14.63 -22.35 -4.98
N TRP A 310 -15.07 -21.64 -3.94
CA TRP A 310 -15.01 -22.13 -2.57
C TRP A 310 -15.91 -23.32 -2.29
N ASP A 311 -16.94 -23.56 -3.10
CA ASP A 311 -17.86 -24.67 -2.92
C ASP A 311 -17.28 -25.95 -3.53
N ASN A 312 -16.60 -25.85 -4.68
CA ASN A 312 -15.88 -26.98 -5.28
C ASN A 312 -14.68 -27.41 -4.43
N LEU A 313 -13.98 -26.46 -3.79
CA LEU A 313 -12.80 -26.76 -2.96
C LEU A 313 -13.12 -27.64 -1.75
N ILE A 314 -14.37 -27.68 -1.29
CA ILE A 314 -14.78 -28.54 -0.17
C ILE A 314 -15.00 -29.99 -0.62
N LEU A 315 -15.32 -30.22 -1.90
CA LEU A 315 -15.64 -31.54 -2.44
C LEU A 315 -14.41 -32.35 -2.87
N GLU A 316 -13.27 -31.69 -3.12
CA GLU A 316 -11.95 -32.28 -3.38
C GLU A 316 -11.16 -32.60 -2.10
#